data_AF-A0A952SZ46-F1
#
_entry.id   AF-A0A952SZ46-F1
#
_cell.length_a   1.000
_cell.length_b   1.000
_cell.length_c   1.000
_cell.angle_alpha   90.00
_cell.angle_beta   90.00
_cell.angle_gamma   90.00
#
_symmetry.space_group_name_H-M   'P 1'
#
loop_
_entity.id
_entity.type
_entity.pdbx_description
1 polymer ?
#
loop_
_entity_poly.entity_id
_entity_poly.type
_entity_poly.pdbx_seq_one_letter_code
_entity_poly.pdbx_strand_id
1 'polypeptide(L)'
;MFPFGAGFSEEVLGRDLRDFVHPGDHQQLDVLHKAAREGRETRGRCRLVGLSRQIRWVEMTAVPLPAENGSIGSILSVLQDVTEQKRADRRQALQHAVAKVLAASSIVEQAIPDLLQAIVVGLDWQVGLFWRV
;
A
#
# COMPACT_ATOMS: atom_id res chain seq x y z
N MET A 1 8.79 -2.07 13.86
CA MET A 1 7.48 -2.49 14.42
C MET A 1 6.81 -3.35 13.37
N PHE A 2 6.68 -4.66 13.60
CA PHE A 2 6.02 -5.58 12.64
C PHE A 2 4.58 -5.11 12.37
N PRO A 3 4.02 -5.33 11.16
CA PRO A 3 2.66 -4.90 10.83
C PRO A 3 1.58 -5.43 11.79
N PHE A 4 1.88 -6.55 12.47
CA PHE A 4 1.02 -7.22 13.45
C PHE A 4 1.32 -6.91 14.92
N GLY A 5 2.40 -6.18 15.25
CA GLY A 5 2.92 -6.11 16.62
C GLY A 5 3.53 -7.45 17.04
N ALA A 6 4.83 -7.48 17.36
CA ALA A 6 5.58 -8.61 17.89
C ALA A 6 5.13 -10.05 17.49
N GLY A 7 5.70 -10.60 16.41
CA GLY A 7 5.60 -12.03 16.09
C GLY A 7 4.24 -12.45 15.52
N PHE A 8 4.23 -13.53 14.74
CA PHE A 8 2.98 -14.16 14.33
C PHE A 8 2.23 -14.61 15.60
N SER A 9 1.15 -13.90 15.96
CA SER A 9 0.25 -14.31 17.03
C SER A 9 -0.52 -15.56 16.60
N GLU A 10 -0.93 -16.41 17.56
CA GLU A 10 -1.94 -17.48 17.34
C GLU A 10 -3.19 -16.93 16.65
N GLU A 11 -3.47 -15.63 16.81
CA GLU A 11 -4.57 -14.90 16.17
C GLU A 11 -4.51 -14.84 14.63
N VAL A 12 -3.38 -15.18 14.01
CA VAL A 12 -3.21 -15.22 12.54
C VAL A 12 -3.20 -16.66 12.01
N LEU A 13 -2.80 -17.63 12.85
CA LEU A 13 -2.74 -19.03 12.44
C LEU A 13 -4.13 -19.58 12.13
N GLY A 14 -4.25 -20.29 11.00
CA GLY A 14 -5.52 -20.88 10.56
C GLY A 14 -6.54 -19.91 9.97
N ARG A 15 -6.24 -18.60 9.92
CA ARG A 15 -7.11 -17.59 9.29
C ARG A 15 -6.75 -17.36 7.84
N ASP A 16 -7.74 -16.87 7.09
CA ASP A 16 -7.53 -16.47 5.70
C ASP A 16 -6.77 -15.13 5.65
N LEU A 17 -5.75 -15.04 4.78
CA LEU A 17 -4.96 -13.82 4.61
C LEU A 17 -5.84 -12.62 4.19
N ARG A 18 -6.96 -12.86 3.49
CA ARG A 18 -7.91 -11.82 3.05
C ARG A 18 -8.49 -11.03 4.23
N ASP A 19 -8.59 -11.64 5.41
CA ASP A 19 -9.04 -10.95 6.64
C ASP A 19 -8.14 -9.76 7.01
N PHE A 20 -6.88 -9.82 6.59
CA PHE A 20 -5.87 -8.83 6.91
C PHE A 20 -5.51 -7.94 5.71
N VAL A 21 -6.18 -8.09 4.57
CA VAL A 21 -5.95 -7.31 3.36
C VAL A 21 -7.15 -6.40 3.12
N HIS A 22 -6.88 -5.16 2.71
CA HIS A 22 -7.94 -4.19 2.38
C HIS A 22 -8.86 -4.76 1.28
N PRO A 23 -10.20 -4.62 1.39
CA PRO A 23 -11.14 -5.22 0.44
C PRO A 23 -10.87 -4.88 -1.03
N GLY A 24 -10.47 -3.63 -1.29
CA GLY A 24 -10.10 -3.18 -2.64
C GLY A 24 -8.90 -3.89 -3.27
N ASP A 25 -8.11 -4.65 -2.50
CA ASP A 25 -6.92 -5.37 -2.98
C ASP A 25 -7.14 -6.89 -3.03
N HIS A 26 -8.33 -7.40 -2.65
CA HIS A 26 -8.62 -8.84 -2.61
C HIS A 26 -8.51 -9.52 -3.98
N GLN A 27 -9.03 -8.88 -5.03
CA GLN A 27 -8.95 -9.43 -6.39
C GLN A 27 -7.50 -9.62 -6.85
N GLN A 28 -6.64 -8.65 -6.56
CA GLN A 28 -5.22 -8.75 -6.90
C GLN A 28 -4.52 -9.84 -6.10
N LEU A 29 -4.85 -9.95 -4.80
CA LEU A 29 -4.32 -11.01 -3.94
C LEU A 29 -4.66 -12.40 -4.47
N ASP A 30 -5.89 -12.60 -4.93
CA ASP A 30 -6.35 -13.87 -5.47
C ASP A 30 -5.58 -14.30 -6.72
N VAL A 31 -5.29 -13.35 -7.60
CA VAL A 31 -4.48 -13.60 -8.80
C VAL A 31 -3.05 -14.00 -8.42
N LEU A 32 -2.44 -13.29 -7.47
CA LEU A 32 -1.09 -13.60 -6.97
C LEU A 32 -1.05 -14.97 -6.29
N HIS A 33 -1.99 -15.25 -5.40
CA HIS A 33 -2.08 -16.54 -4.72
C HIS A 33 -2.33 -17.70 -5.68
N LYS A 34 -3.20 -17.52 -6.67
CA LYS A 34 -3.42 -18.55 -7.70
C LYS A 34 -2.13 -18.85 -8.45
N ALA A 35 -1.42 -17.82 -8.90
CA ALA A 35 -0.15 -17.98 -9.60
C ALA A 35 0.93 -18.63 -8.73
N ALA A 36 1.00 -18.29 -7.44
CA ALA A 36 1.89 -18.94 -6.49
C ALA A 36 1.57 -20.43 -6.29
N ARG A 37 0.28 -20.78 -6.19
CA ARG A 37 -0.17 -22.19 -6.13
C ARG A 37 0.11 -22.99 -7.41
N GLU A 38 0.31 -22.31 -8.53
CA GLU A 38 0.72 -22.91 -9.81
C GLU A 38 2.25 -23.04 -9.93
N GLY A 39 3.01 -22.69 -8.89
CA GLY A 39 4.47 -22.88 -8.85
C GLY A 39 5.27 -21.66 -9.32
N ARG A 40 4.62 -20.52 -9.55
CA ARG A 40 5.29 -19.29 -9.96
C ARG A 40 5.61 -18.43 -8.75
N GLU A 41 6.83 -17.91 -8.67
CA GLU A 41 7.10 -16.79 -7.77
C GLU A 41 6.25 -15.59 -8.17
N THR A 42 5.64 -14.94 -7.19
CA THR A 42 4.82 -13.75 -7.42
C THR A 42 5.22 -12.62 -6.50
N ARG A 43 5.07 -11.40 -7.00
CA ARG A 43 5.30 -10.18 -6.23
C ARG A 43 4.17 -9.19 -6.49
N GLY A 44 3.72 -8.54 -5.42
CA GLY A 44 2.67 -7.55 -5.51
C GLY A 44 2.70 -6.59 -4.34
N ARG A 45 1.86 -5.56 -4.42
CA ARG A 45 1.65 -4.61 -3.33
C ARG A 45 0.20 -4.66 -2.92
N CYS A 46 -0.03 -4.64 -1.62
CA CYS A 46 -1.38 -4.57 -1.07
C CYS A 46 -1.36 -3.72 0.21
N ARG A 47 -2.55 -3.30 0.63
CA ARG A 47 -2.76 -2.67 1.92
C ARG A 47 -3.12 -3.74 2.93
N LEU A 48 -2.29 -3.90 3.96
CA LEU A 48 -2.65 -4.68 5.13
C LEU A 48 -3.47 -3.83 6.08
N VAL A 49 -4.57 -4.41 6.55
CA VAL A 49 -5.35 -3.92 7.69
C VAL A 49 -4.84 -4.69 8.90
N GLY A 50 -3.95 -4.07 9.67
CA GLY A 50 -3.44 -4.66 10.90
C GLY A 50 -4.56 -4.88 11.92
N LEU A 51 -4.31 -5.71 12.94
CA LEU A 51 -5.27 -5.98 14.02
C LEU A 51 -5.73 -4.70 14.75
N SER A 52 -4.86 -3.68 14.84
CA SER A 52 -5.20 -2.35 15.37
C SER A 52 -5.96 -1.45 14.39
N ARG A 53 -6.47 -2.00 13.28
CA ARG A 53 -7.11 -1.29 12.14
C ARG A 53 -6.23 -0.28 11.41
N GLN A 54 -4.93 -0.23 11.71
CA GLN A 54 -3.98 0.58 10.97
C GLN A 54 -3.78 0.01 9.56
N ILE A 55 -3.81 0.87 8.54
CA ILE A 55 -3.52 0.49 7.16
C ILE A 55 -2.03 0.72 6.88
N ARG A 56 -1.35 -0.33 6.40
CA ARG A 56 0.05 -0.28 5.97
C ARG A 56 0.18 -0.76 4.53
N TRP A 57 0.97 -0.05 3.74
CA TRP A 57 1.37 -0.55 2.43
C TRP A 57 2.46 -1.59 2.61
N VAL A 58 2.23 -2.78 2.08
CA VAL A 58 3.26 -3.82 2.03
C VAL A 58 3.56 -4.23 0.61
N GLU A 59 4.81 -4.58 0.39
CA GLU A 59 5.22 -5.37 -0.75
C GLU A 59 5.32 -6.82 -0.32
N MET A 60 4.56 -7.67 -0.99
CA MET A 60 4.47 -9.10 -0.70
C MET A 60 5.17 -9.87 -1.81
N THR A 61 6.09 -10.74 -1.43
CA THR A 61 6.68 -11.76 -2.30
C THR A 61 6.22 -13.13 -1.83
N ALA A 62 5.62 -13.91 -2.71
CA ALA A 62 5.16 -15.26 -2.43
C ALA A 62 5.92 -16.27 -3.29
N VAL A 63 6.60 -17.20 -2.62
CA VAL A 63 7.45 -18.23 -3.22
C VAL A 63 6.86 -19.61 -2.89
N PRO A 64 6.45 -20.40 -3.90
CA PRO A 64 6.02 -21.77 -3.66
C PRO A 64 7.20 -22.64 -3.23
N LEU A 65 6.98 -23.46 -2.21
CA LEU A 65 7.95 -24.42 -1.72
C LEU A 65 7.56 -25.83 -2.19
N PRO A 66 8.47 -26.54 -2.87
CA PRO A 66 8.22 -27.92 -3.29
C PRO A 66 8.11 -28.85 -2.08
N ALA A 67 7.18 -29.80 -2.14
CA ALA A 67 7.10 -30.95 -1.27
C ALA A 67 8.03 -32.07 -1.76
N GLU A 68 8.27 -33.07 -0.90
CA GLU A 68 9.12 -34.23 -1.22
C GLU A 68 8.67 -35.02 -2.46
N ASN A 69 7.37 -34.98 -2.77
CA ASN A 69 6.78 -35.64 -3.95
C ASN A 69 6.80 -34.79 -5.23
N GLY A 70 7.46 -33.62 -5.22
CA GLY A 70 7.54 -32.71 -6.37
C GLY A 70 6.29 -31.85 -6.60
N SER A 71 5.25 -31.99 -5.78
CA SER A 71 4.12 -31.05 -5.76
C SER A 71 4.43 -29.80 -4.93
N ILE A 72 3.57 -28.79 -4.93
CA ILE A 72 3.75 -27.60 -4.10
C ILE A 72 3.15 -27.89 -2.71
N GLY A 73 4.01 -28.02 -1.70
CA GLY A 73 3.60 -28.35 -0.33
C GLY A 73 3.16 -27.14 0.49
N SER A 74 3.72 -25.97 0.20
CA SER A 74 3.40 -24.72 0.90
C SER A 74 3.83 -23.49 0.10
N ILE A 75 3.46 -22.30 0.58
CA ILE A 75 3.89 -21.02 0.00
C ILE A 75 4.51 -20.19 1.13
N LEU A 76 5.76 -19.78 0.95
CA LEU A 76 6.41 -18.80 1.80
C LEU A 76 6.06 -17.39 1.32
N SER A 77 5.42 -16.58 2.16
CA SER A 77 5.14 -15.18 1.87
C SER A 77 5.98 -14.26 2.76
N VAL A 78 6.73 -13.35 2.14
CA VAL A 78 7.51 -12.31 2.81
C VAL A 78 6.80 -10.98 2.57
N LEU A 79 6.50 -10.25 3.65
CA LEU A 79 5.83 -8.96 3.60
C LEU A 79 6.78 -7.88 4.10
N GLN A 80 7.14 -6.95 3.22
CA GLN A 80 7.95 -5.77 3.55
C GLN A 80 7.04 -4.56 3.70
N ASP A 81 7.08 -3.90 4.86
CA ASP A 81 6.38 -2.62 5.05
C ASP A 81 7.08 -1.53 4.22
N VAL A 82 6.35 -0.95 3.26
CA VAL A 82 6.81 0.12 2.36
C VAL A 82 6.03 1.41 2.61
N THR A 83 5.34 1.53 3.74
CA THR A 83 4.50 2.68 4.08
C THR A 83 5.30 3.98 4.14
N GLU A 84 6.44 3.99 4.83
CA GLU A 84 7.28 5.18 4.94
C GLU A 84 7.91 5.58 3.61
N GLN A 85 8.35 4.62 2.81
CA GLN A 85 8.85 4.88 1.46
C GLN A 85 7.75 5.52 0.58
N LYS A 86 6.54 4.95 0.57
CA LYS A 86 5.39 5.53 -0.15
C LYS A 86 5.06 6.95 0.32
N ARG A 87 5.16 7.23 1.63
CA ARG A 87 4.92 8.57 2.19
C ARG A 87 6.00 9.56 1.77
N ALA A 88 7.26 9.14 1.73
CA ALA A 88 8.37 9.95 1.25
C ALA A 88 8.21 10.29 -0.24
N ASP A 89 7.93 9.29 -1.08
CA ASP A 89 7.71 9.48 -2.52
C ASP A 89 6.54 10.44 -2.80
N ARG A 90 5.40 10.24 -2.10
CA ARG A 90 4.23 11.14 -2.20
C ARG A 90 4.58 12.57 -1.78
N ARG A 91 5.32 12.74 -0.68
CA ARG A 91 5.72 14.06 -0.18
C ARG A 91 6.63 14.78 -1.17
N GLN A 92 7.60 14.09 -1.75
CA GLN A 92 8.49 14.65 -2.77
C GLN A 92 7.71 15.05 -4.04
N ALA A 93 6.82 14.17 -4.51
CA ALA A 93 5.97 14.47 -5.66
C ALA A 93 5.06 15.69 -5.41
N LEU A 94 4.47 15.78 -4.22
CA LEU A 94 3.66 16.92 -3.80
C LEU A 94 4.46 18.22 -3.78
N GLN A 95 5.65 18.22 -3.16
CA GLN A 95 6.52 19.39 -3.11
C GLN A 95 6.85 19.91 -4.52
N HIS A 96 7.16 19.00 -5.44
CA HIS A 96 7.43 19.34 -6.84
C HIS A 96 6.20 19.91 -7.55
N ALA A 97 5.03 19.31 -7.36
CA ALA A 97 3.78 19.80 -7.95
C ALA A 97 3.42 21.20 -7.44
N VAL A 98 3.49 21.41 -6.12
CA VAL A 98 3.25 22.72 -5.48
C VAL A 98 4.23 23.76 -5.99
N ALA A 99 5.53 23.44 -6.06
CA ALA A 99 6.55 24.36 -6.57
C ALA A 99 6.29 24.77 -8.03
N LYS A 100 5.85 23.83 -8.88
CA LYS A 100 5.47 24.13 -10.28
C LYS A 100 4.28 25.07 -10.37
N VAL A 101 3.24 24.80 -9.59
CA VAL A 101 2.02 25.63 -9.58
C VAL A 101 2.34 27.05 -9.12
N LEU A 102 3.14 27.20 -8.07
CA LEU A 102 3.59 28.51 -7.58
C LEU A 102 4.50 29.23 -8.58
N ALA A 103 5.40 28.53 -9.25
CA ALA A 103 6.30 29.14 -10.24
C ALA A 103 5.59 29.58 -11.53
N ALA A 104 4.50 28.90 -11.89
CA ALA A 104 3.71 29.21 -13.08
C ALA A 104 2.69 30.35 -12.86
N SER A 105 2.36 30.65 -11.60
CA SER A 105 1.39 31.70 -11.27
C SER A 105 2.08 32.98 -10.79
N SER A 106 1.67 34.11 -11.35
CA SER A 106 2.08 35.43 -10.85
C SER A 106 1.22 35.92 -9.68
N ILE A 107 0.10 35.25 -9.39
CA ILE A 107 -0.88 35.62 -8.36
C ILE A 107 -1.24 34.37 -7.55
N VAL A 108 -1.04 34.41 -6.24
CA VAL A 108 -1.26 33.24 -5.36
C VAL A 108 -2.71 32.76 -5.44
N GLU A 109 -3.69 33.69 -5.48
CA GLU A 109 -5.11 33.38 -5.58
C GLU A 109 -5.47 32.55 -6.82
N GLN A 110 -4.78 32.79 -7.94
CA GLN A 110 -5.00 32.04 -9.18
C GLN A 110 -4.41 30.62 -9.10
N ALA A 111 -3.44 30.41 -8.21
CA ALA A 111 -2.79 29.12 -8.00
C ALA A 111 -3.59 28.19 -7.06
N ILE A 112 -4.55 28.74 -6.29
CA ILE A 112 -5.27 28.01 -5.23
C ILE A 112 -6.00 26.75 -5.74
N PRO A 113 -6.75 26.78 -6.84
CA PRO A 113 -7.42 25.57 -7.34
C PRO A 113 -6.43 24.43 -7.60
N ASP A 114 -5.32 24.75 -8.27
CA ASP A 114 -4.29 23.77 -8.64
C ASP A 114 -3.49 23.28 -7.42
N LEU A 115 -3.25 24.16 -6.44
CA LEU A 115 -2.63 23.80 -5.16
C LEU A 115 -3.50 22.84 -4.36
N LEU A 116 -4.80 23.17 -4.23
CA LEU A 116 -5.76 22.30 -3.54
C LEU A 116 -5.83 20.94 -4.24
N GLN A 117 -5.90 20.91 -5.57
CA GLN A 117 -5.88 19.67 -6.32
C GLN A 117 -4.60 18.87 -6.07
N ALA A 118 -3.43 19.49 -6.13
CA ALA A 118 -2.15 18.84 -5.89
C ALA A 118 -2.05 18.24 -4.48
N ILE A 119 -2.49 18.99 -3.46
CA ILE A 119 -2.47 18.55 -2.06
C ILE A 119 -3.45 17.41 -1.82
N VAL A 120 -4.70 17.55 -2.26
CA VAL A 120 -5.76 16.56 -2.05
C VAL A 120 -5.37 15.23 -2.71
N VAL A 121 -4.94 15.27 -3.98
CA VAL A 121 -4.52 14.07 -4.70
C VAL A 121 -3.22 13.50 -4.15
N GLY A 122 -2.21 14.35 -3.87
CA GLY A 122 -0.89 13.91 -3.43
C GLY A 122 -0.89 13.27 -2.03
N LEU A 123 -1.78 13.73 -1.15
CA LEU A 123 -1.92 13.20 0.22
C LEU A 123 -3.02 12.15 0.35
N ASP A 124 -3.76 11.83 -0.72
CA ASP A 124 -4.87 10.87 -0.69
C ASP A 124 -5.99 11.35 0.27
N TRP A 125 -6.23 12.67 0.30
CA TRP A 125 -7.27 13.30 1.11
C TRP A 125 -8.59 13.33 0.35
N GLN A 126 -9.70 13.38 1.09
CA GLN A 126 -11.03 13.43 0.49
C GLN A 126 -11.47 14.84 0.09
N VAL A 127 -11.01 15.86 0.82
CA VAL A 127 -11.44 17.25 0.64
C VAL A 127 -10.29 18.20 0.98
N GLY A 128 -10.18 19.29 0.21
CA GLY A 128 -9.33 20.45 0.53
C GLY A 128 -10.18 21.71 0.50
N LEU A 129 -10.02 22.59 1.49
CA LEU A 129 -10.77 23.84 1.61
C LEU A 129 -9.80 25.00 1.71
N PHE A 130 -10.18 26.12 1.09
CA PHE A 130 -9.50 27.40 1.22
C PHE A 130 -10.50 28.47 1.63
N TRP A 131 -10.11 29.35 2.56
CA TRP A 131 -10.88 30.54 2.90
C TRP A 131 -9.93 31.73 3.08
N ARG A 132 -10.44 32.92 2.78
CA ARG A 132 -9.72 34.19 2.95
C ARG A 132 -10.39 34.97 4.08
N VAL A 133 -9.58 35.55 4.96
CA VAL A 133 -10.02 36.44 6.06
C VAL A 133 -9.87 37.89 5.61
#